data_AF-A0A1E4JZX8-F1
#
_entry.id   AF-A0A1E4JZX8-F1
#
_cell.length_a   1.000
_cell.length_b   1.000
_cell.length_c   1.000
_cell.angle_alpha   90.00
_cell.angle_beta   90.00
_cell.angle_gamma   90.00
#
_symmetry.space_group_name_H-M   'P 1'
#
loop_
_entity.id
_entity.type
_entity.pdbx_description
1 polymer ?
#
loop_
_entity_poly.entity_id
_entity_poly.type
_entity_poly.pdbx_seq_one_letter_code
_entity_poly.pdbx_strand_id
1 'polypeptide(L)' 'MQRWIKLPDGRFVDANRIMYIGKVETYPRTDEDGNDLGQGYNVNVGTDISREHQLTIMGSKDEVLLVLKQILGAAPAA' A
#
# COMPACT_ATOMS: atom_id res chain seq x y z
N MET A 1 -9.99 18.89 -4.40
CA MET A 1 -8.67 18.69 -5.06
C MET A 1 -8.38 17.19 -5.04
N GLN A 2 -8.10 16.58 -6.19
CA GLN A 2 -7.84 15.14 -6.26
C GLN A 2 -6.42 14.83 -5.77
N ARG A 3 -6.23 13.76 -4.99
CA ARG A 3 -4.94 13.43 -4.36
C ARG A 3 -4.48 12.05 -4.80
N TRP A 4 -3.73 12.01 -5.89
CA TRP A 4 -3.20 10.77 -6.46
C TRP A 4 -1.97 10.28 -5.69
N ILE A 5 -1.96 8.99 -5.34
CA ILE A 5 -0.86 8.29 -4.70
C ILE A 5 -0.39 7.17 -5.63
N LYS A 6 0.92 7.06 -5.83
CA LYS A 6 1.55 5.95 -6.55
C LYS A 6 1.79 4.79 -5.60
N LEU A 7 1.33 3.59 -5.98
CA LEU A 7 1.56 2.35 -5.26
C LEU A 7 2.92 1.74 -5.63
N PRO A 8 3.47 0.84 -4.78
CA PRO A 8 4.79 0.23 -5.03
C PRO A 8 4.83 -0.58 -6.33
N ASP A 9 3.70 -1.16 -6.72
CA ASP A 9 3.52 -1.92 -7.97
C ASP A 9 3.27 -1.03 -9.21
N GLY A 10 3.36 0.29 -9.07
CA GLY A 10 3.22 1.25 -10.15
C GLY A 10 1.78 1.69 -10.45
N ARG A 11 0.76 1.11 -9.81
CA ARG A 11 -0.63 1.59 -9.92
C ARG A 11 -0.81 2.94 -9.22
N PHE A 12 -1.92 3.62 -9.50
CA PHE A 12 -2.29 4.88 -8.85
C PHE A 12 -3.66 4.76 -8.20
N VAL A 13 -3.82 5.39 -7.03
CA VAL A 13 -5.09 5.46 -6.31
C VAL A 13 -5.39 6.90 -5.90
N ASP A 14 -6.65 7.31 -6.00
CA ASP A 14 -7.11 8.58 -5.44
C ASP A 14 -7.32 8.38 -3.94
N ALA A 15 -6.47 9.04 -3.14
CA ALA A 15 -6.49 8.95 -1.70
C ALA A 15 -7.78 9.49 -1.07
N ASN A 16 -8.55 10.31 -1.80
CA ASN A 16 -9.86 10.77 -1.33
C ASN A 16 -10.96 9.71 -1.46
N ARG A 17 -10.71 8.62 -2.18
CA ARG A 17 -11.64 7.49 -2.30
C ARG A 17 -11.36 6.37 -1.29
N ILE A 18 -10.28 6.45 -0.52
CA ILE A 18 -9.96 5.40 0.44
C ILE A 18 -10.98 5.44 1.58
N MET A 19 -11.76 4.38 1.72
CA MET A 19 -12.77 4.22 2.77
C MET A 19 -12.27 3.42 3.97
N TYR A 20 -11.38 2.44 3.75
CA TYR A 20 -10.79 1.68 4.86
C TYR A 20 -9.35 1.26 4.56
N ILE A 21 -8.58 1.12 5.64
CA ILE A 21 -7.24 0.53 5.64
C ILE A 21 -7.31 -0.68 6.58
N GLY A 22 -7.03 -1.86 6.04
CA GLY A 22 -7.02 -3.12 6.76
C GLY A 22 -5.79 -3.24 7.66
N LYS A 23 -5.75 -4.36 8.39
CA LYS A 23 -4.58 -4.71 9.21
C LYS A 23 -3.35 -4.91 8.32
N VAL A 24 -2.19 -4.51 8.84
CA VAL A 24 -0.90 -4.84 8.24
C VAL A 24 -0.58 -6.31 8.50
N GLU A 25 -0.31 -7.04 7.43
CA GLU A 25 0.12 -8.44 7.45
C GLU A 25 1.57 -8.53 6.96
N THR A 26 2.25 -9.60 7.34
CA THR A 26 3.65 -9.85 6.96
C THR A 26 3.79 -11.21 6.33
N TYR A 27 4.69 -11.32 5.34
CA TYR A 27 4.98 -12.57 4.64
C TYR A 27 6.48 -12.67 4.31
N PRO A 28 7.04 -13.87 4.16
CA PRO A 28 8.40 -14.05 3.66
C PRO A 28 8.43 -13.64 2.18
N ARG A 29 9.33 -12.73 1.81
CA ARG A 29 9.49 -12.27 0.43
C ARG A 29 10.75 -12.90 -0.15
N THR A 30 10.59 -13.64 -1.23
CA THR A 30 11.68 -14.21 -2.02
C THR A 30 11.68 -13.60 -3.42
N ASP A 31 12.85 -13.51 -4.05
CA ASP A 31 12.95 -13.14 -5.47
C ASP A 31 12.65 -14.34 -6.39
N GLU A 32 12.74 -14.13 -7.71
CA GLU A 32 12.49 -15.15 -8.72
C GLU A 32 13.51 -16.31 -8.68
N ASP A 33 14.71 -16.05 -8.15
CA ASP A 33 15.79 -17.02 -7.99
C ASP A 33 15.73 -17.74 -6.63
N GLY A 34 14.76 -17.40 -5.78
CA GLY A 34 14.55 -17.99 -4.47
C GLY A 34 15.43 -17.41 -3.36
N ASN A 35 16.11 -16.27 -3.59
CA ASN A 35 16.85 -15.57 -2.56
C ASN A 35 15.89 -14.85 -1.61
N ASP A 36 16.23 -14.86 -0.32
CA ASP A 36 15.49 -14.15 0.71
C ASP A 36 15.65 -12.62 0.54
N LEU A 37 14.55 -11.93 0.27
CA LEU A 37 14.46 -10.46 0.23
C LEU A 37 13.98 -9.88 1.57
N GLY A 38 13.83 -10.73 2.58
CA GLY A 38 13.40 -10.39 3.93
C GLY A 38 11.88 -10.38 4.11
N GLN A 39 11.41 -9.61 5.09
CA GLN A 39 10.00 -9.55 5.43
C GLN A 39 9.24 -8.60 4.50
N GLY A 40 8.30 -9.16 3.74
CA GLY A 40 7.29 -8.42 2.99
C GLY A 40 6.13 -7.98 3.89
N TYR A 41 5.51 -6.87 3.51
CA TYR A 41 4.37 -6.27 4.19
C TYR A 41 3.21 -6.17 3.21
N ASN A 42 2.01 -6.48 3.68
CA ASN A 42 0.76 -6.41 2.92
C ASN A 42 -0.28 -5.59 3.70
N VAL A 43 -0.98 -4.69 3.01
CA VAL A 43 -2.15 -3.98 3.52
C VAL A 43 -3.28 -4.02 2.49
N ASN A 44 -4.45 -4.49 2.90
CA ASN A 44 -5.67 -4.36 2.12
C ASN A 44 -6.30 -2.98 2.31
N VAL A 45 -6.66 -2.33 1.21
CA VAL A 45 -7.25 -0.99 1.17
C VAL A 45 -8.51 -1.03 0.34
N GLY A 46 -9.62 -0.48 0.86
CA GLY A 46 -10.85 -0.33 0.09
C GLY A 46 -11.04 1.08 -0.41
N THR A 47 -11.37 1.22 -1.69
CA THR A 47 -11.81 2.48 -2.29
C THR A 47 -13.32 2.65 -2.30
N ASP A 48 -14.07 1.61 -1.90
CA ASP A 48 -15.53 1.62 -1.68
C ASP A 48 -15.92 0.44 -0.77
N ILE A 49 -17.21 0.30 -0.44
CA ILE A 49 -17.77 -0.80 0.37
C ILE A 49 -17.83 -2.12 -0.41
N SER A 50 -18.05 -2.08 -1.72
CA SER A 50 -18.12 -3.30 -2.55
C SER A 50 -16.79 -4.04 -2.60
N ARG A 51 -16.83 -5.37 -2.62
CA ARG A 51 -15.65 -6.24 -2.63
C ARG A 51 -14.74 -6.03 -3.83
N GLU A 52 -15.30 -5.58 -4.96
CA GLU A 52 -14.53 -5.32 -6.18
C GLU A 52 -13.68 -4.06 -6.10
N HIS A 53 -13.91 -3.21 -5.10
CA HIS A 53 -13.17 -1.98 -4.85
C HIS A 53 -12.08 -2.15 -3.78
N GLN A 54 -11.56 -3.38 -3.64
CA GLN A 54 -10.48 -3.69 -2.71
C GLN A 54 -9.17 -3.86 -3.46
N LEU A 55 -8.11 -3.30 -2.89
CA LEU A 55 -6.76 -3.28 -3.42
C LEU A 55 -5.82 -3.82 -2.36
N THR A 56 -4.91 -4.69 -2.77
CA THR A 56 -3.83 -5.19 -1.91
C THR A 56 -2.56 -4.42 -2.25
N ILE A 57 -1.95 -3.78 -1.25
CA ILE A 57 -0.68 -3.06 -1.35
C ILE A 57 0.39 -3.93 -0.72
N MET A 58 1.39 -4.31 -1.50
CA MET A 58 2.47 -5.17 -1.07
C MET A 58 3.82 -4.51 -1.33
N GLY A 59 4.79 -4.78 -0.46
CA GLY A 59 6.15 -4.28 -0.63
C GLY A 59 7.02 -4.49 0.60
N SER A 60 8.15 -3.81 0.62
CA SER A 60 8.96 -3.66 1.83
C SER A 60 8.27 -2.79 2.88
N LYS A 61 8.80 -2.82 4.10
CA LYS A 61 8.33 -1.98 5.21
C LYS A 61 8.26 -0.50 4.83
N ASP A 62 9.31 0.01 4.20
CA ASP A 62 9.45 1.44 3.91
C ASP A 62 8.50 1.88 2.80
N GLU A 63 8.32 1.05 1.77
CA GLU A 63 7.36 1.31 0.69
C GLU A 63 5.92 1.37 1.21
N VAL A 64 5.51 0.37 2.00
CA VAL A 64 4.16 0.33 2.57
C VAL A 64 3.95 1.48 3.56
N LEU A 65 4.94 1.76 4.41
CA LEU A 65 4.87 2.87 5.36
C LEU A 65 4.76 4.23 4.66
N LEU A 66 5.50 4.44 3.58
CA LEU A 66 5.44 5.67 2.78
C LEU A 66 4.03 5.88 2.22
N VAL A 67 3.44 4.84 1.63
CA VAL A 67 2.08 4.90 1.08
C VAL A 67 1.07 5.21 2.19
N LEU A 68 1.16 4.54 3.35
CA LEU A 68 0.26 4.81 4.48
C LEU A 68 0.37 6.26 4.99
N LYS A 69 1.59 6.80 5.08
CA LYS A 69 1.80 8.22 5.47
C LYS A 69 1.18 9.18 4.45
N GLN A 70 1.35 8.92 3.16
CA GLN A 70 0.75 9.71 2.08
C GLN A 70 -0.79 9.68 2.13
N ILE A 71 -1.39 8.51 2.42
CA ILE A 71 -2.84 8.36 2.59
C ILE A 71 -3.33 9.19 3.79
N LEU A 72 -2.65 9.09 4.93
CA LEU A 72 -3.00 9.83 6.15
C LEU A 72 -2.78 11.34 6.04
N GLY A 73 -2.19 11.83 4.94
CA GLY A 73 -1.87 13.25 4.78
C GLY A 73 -0.70 13.71 5.63
N ALA A 74 0.03 12.78 6.25
CA ALA A 74 1.36 13.02 6.80
C ALA A 74 2.33 13.08 5.62
N ALA A 75 2.30 14.18 4.87
CA ALA A 75 3.33 14.45 3.88
C ALA A 75 4.69 14.46 4.61
N PRO A 76 5.74 13.79 4.08
CA PRO A 76 7.09 14.09 4.53
C PRO A 76 7.32 15.59 4.33
N ALA A 77 7.79 16.27 5.38
CA ALA A 77 8.33 17.62 5.21
C ALA A 77 9.43 17.52 4.13
N ALA A 78 9.31 18.37 3.12
CA ALA A 78 10.26 18.49 2.03
C ALA A 78 11.66 18.87 2.54
#